data_AF-A0A8C2LS21-F1
#
_entry.id   AF-A0A8C2LS21-F1
#
_cell.length_a   1.000
_cell.length_b   1.000
_cell.length_c   1.000
_cell.angle_alpha   90.00
_cell.angle_beta   90.00
_cell.angle_gamma   90.00
#
_symmetry.space_group_name_H-M   'P 1'
#
loop_
_entity.id
_entity.type
_entity.pdbx_description
1 polymer ?
#
loop_
_entity_poly.entity_id
_entity_poly.type
_entity_poly.pdbx_seq_one_letter_code
_entity_poly.pdbx_strand_id
1 'polypeptide(L)'
;MTGPLLQTCCAPKRYTAGHWSLTRPGVFYIGREDGYVDIWDLLEKTHEPAQSQNICITMITYIKPWTFSSKQQFIAIADYYGTLHILEIPWTLSRPSFNEVSSVNYYFEREVKHLDYVQQRKLIREEEKREIALELAKKKAVSEISGRRAVFCSSQWERVAGLIPLSPVRSALGSLLCLRR
;
A
#
# COMPACT_ATOMS: atom_id res chain seq x y z
N MET A 1 -12.89 8.83 7.15
CA MET A 1 -11.48 9.02 6.76
C MET A 1 -10.66 7.90 7.36
N THR A 2 -10.28 6.90 6.58
CA THR A 2 -9.58 5.71 7.09
C THR A 2 -8.25 5.56 6.38
N GLY A 3 -7.22 6.17 6.96
CA GLY A 3 -5.84 6.08 6.50
C GLY A 3 -5.02 7.31 6.91
N PRO A 4 -3.69 7.19 7.01
CA PRO A 4 -2.82 8.36 7.15
C PRO A 4 -2.89 9.25 5.90
N LEU A 5 -2.79 10.57 6.07
CA LEU A 5 -2.67 11.52 4.95
C LEU A 5 -1.38 11.29 4.18
N LEU A 6 -0.28 11.17 4.91
CA LEU A 6 1.01 10.91 4.33
C LEU A 6 1.55 9.61 4.89
N GLN A 7 1.85 8.69 4.00
CA GLN A 7 2.50 7.42 4.32
C GLN A 7 3.73 7.28 3.44
N THR A 8 4.89 7.34 4.08
CA THR A 8 6.16 7.06 3.43
C THR A 8 6.44 5.56 3.40
N CYS A 9 7.40 5.14 2.58
CA CYS A 9 7.88 3.76 2.59
C CYS A 9 8.51 3.42 3.94
N CYS A 10 8.56 2.13 4.26
CA CYS A 10 9.21 1.66 5.48
C CYS A 10 10.70 2.02 5.42
N ALA A 11 11.14 2.87 6.35
CA ALA A 11 12.54 3.24 6.46
C ALA A 11 13.41 2.02 6.81
N PRO A 12 14.68 1.97 6.38
CA PRO A 12 15.57 0.84 6.67
C PRO A 12 15.90 0.71 8.17
N LYS A 13 15.70 1.78 8.92
CA LYS A 13 16.02 1.92 10.35
C LYS A 13 14.84 2.55 11.06
N ARG A 14 14.69 2.22 12.35
CA ARG A 14 13.59 2.75 13.16
C ARG A 14 13.77 4.25 13.44
N TYR A 15 12.69 4.99 13.28
CA TYR A 15 12.58 6.37 13.74
C TYR A 15 12.25 6.42 15.23
N THR A 16 12.95 7.28 15.97
CA THR A 16 12.95 7.31 17.43
C THR A 16 12.49 8.64 18.00
N ALA A 17 12.81 9.75 17.33
CA ALA A 17 12.40 11.09 17.70
C ALA A 17 11.91 11.85 16.46
N GLY A 18 11.07 12.86 16.66
CA GLY A 18 10.65 13.73 15.56
C GLY A 18 10.11 15.06 16.07
N HIS A 19 10.34 16.12 15.30
CA HIS A 19 9.84 17.45 15.62
C HIS A 19 9.67 18.30 14.37
N TRP A 20 8.60 19.11 14.32
CA TRP A 20 8.37 20.07 13.24
C TRP A 20 9.35 21.24 13.31
N SER A 21 9.69 21.83 12.17
CA SER A 21 10.38 23.12 12.18
C SER A 21 9.50 24.20 12.82
N LEU A 22 10.12 25.12 13.55
CA LEU A 22 9.42 26.21 14.22
C LEU A 22 9.12 27.38 13.26
N THR A 23 9.77 27.44 12.11
CA THR A 23 9.62 28.55 11.15
C THR A 23 9.12 28.14 9.79
N ARG A 24 9.26 26.86 9.40
CA ARG A 24 8.80 26.35 8.11
C ARG A 24 7.73 25.27 8.30
N PRO A 25 6.48 25.50 7.85
CA PRO A 25 5.36 24.57 8.09
C PRO A 25 5.45 23.26 7.29
N GLY A 26 6.29 23.20 6.24
CA GLY A 26 6.49 22.01 5.43
C GLY A 26 7.67 21.13 5.87
N VAL A 27 8.44 21.57 6.87
CA VAL A 27 9.71 20.93 7.25
C VAL A 27 9.60 20.26 8.61
N PHE A 28 10.08 19.03 8.72
CA PHE A 28 10.21 18.33 10.00
C PHE A 28 11.50 17.52 10.06
N TYR A 29 11.98 17.34 11.29
CA TYR A 29 13.20 16.62 11.62
C TYR A 29 12.82 15.29 12.24
N ILE A 30 13.50 14.22 11.86
CA ILE A 30 13.33 12.88 12.42
C ILE A 30 14.69 12.31 12.82
N GLY A 31 14.78 11.80 14.04
CA GLY A 31 15.92 11.07 14.54
C GLY A 31 15.77 9.58 14.29
N ARG A 32 16.88 8.93 13.94
CA ARG A 32 16.99 7.48 13.75
C ARG A 32 17.76 6.81 14.88
N GLU A 33 17.58 5.49 14.97
CA GLU A 33 18.32 4.62 15.89
C GLU A 33 19.82 4.49 15.58
N ASP A 34 20.26 4.82 14.37
CA ASP A 34 21.65 4.74 13.91
C ASP A 34 22.42 6.06 14.06
N GLY A 35 21.81 7.06 14.72
CA GLY A 35 22.43 8.36 14.98
C GLY A 35 22.33 9.37 13.84
N TYR A 36 21.51 9.06 12.84
CA TYR A 36 21.19 9.99 11.76
C TYR A 36 19.98 10.86 12.08
N VAL A 37 20.02 12.10 11.63
CA VAL A 37 18.86 12.99 11.54
C VAL A 37 18.47 13.16 10.08
N ASP A 38 17.23 12.80 9.80
CA ASP A 38 16.59 13.00 8.51
C ASP A 38 15.73 14.27 8.55
N ILE A 39 15.94 15.12 7.57
CA ILE A 39 15.23 16.36 7.35
C ILE A 39 14.29 16.15 6.17
N TRP A 40 12.99 16.30 6.44
CA TRP A 40 11.94 16.13 5.46
C TRP A 40 11.38 17.50 5.07
N ASP A 41 11.15 17.71 3.78
CA ASP A 41 10.43 18.87 3.24
C ASP A 41 9.28 18.36 2.36
N LEU A 42 8.04 18.56 2.83
CA LEU A 42 6.83 18.10 2.17
C LEU A 42 6.62 18.70 0.78
N LEU A 43 7.15 19.89 0.52
CA LEU A 43 6.99 20.57 -0.77
C LEU A 43 8.08 20.18 -1.76
N GLU A 44 9.18 19.58 -1.30
CA GLU A 44 10.28 19.12 -2.15
C GLU A 44 10.12 17.64 -2.52
N LYS A 45 10.11 16.75 -1.52
CA LYS A 45 10.03 15.30 -1.71
C LYS A 45 9.29 14.64 -0.55
N THR A 46 8.35 13.76 -0.89
CA THR A 46 7.52 13.04 0.10
C THR A 46 7.89 11.57 0.24
N HIS A 47 8.67 11.01 -0.68
CA HIS A 47 9.01 9.57 -0.71
C HIS A 47 10.36 9.27 -0.05
N GLU A 48 11.23 10.27 0.11
CA GLU A 48 12.56 10.17 0.71
C GLU A 48 12.87 11.46 1.47
N PRO A 49 13.74 11.42 2.50
CA PRO A 49 14.16 12.63 3.18
C PRO A 49 14.93 13.54 2.22
N ALA A 50 14.72 14.85 2.35
CA ALA A 50 15.42 15.85 1.55
C ALA A 50 16.92 15.88 1.89
N GLN A 51 17.24 15.70 3.17
CA GLN A 51 18.62 15.64 3.64
C GLN A 51 18.76 14.67 4.82
N SER A 52 19.80 13.85 4.81
CA SER A 52 20.17 13.01 5.95
C SER A 52 21.56 13.39 6.44
N GLN A 53 21.72 13.63 7.74
CA GLN A 53 23.00 13.96 8.37
C GLN A 53 23.33 12.96 9.47
N ASN A 54 24.58 12.52 9.52
CA ASN A 54 25.09 11.71 10.62
C ASN A 54 25.54 12.65 11.76
N ILE A 55 24.96 12.47 12.95
CA ILE A 55 25.29 13.29 14.12
C ILE A 55 26.06 12.47 15.15
N CYS A 56 25.60 11.25 15.41
CA CYS A 56 26.22 10.30 16.34
C CYS A 56 26.20 8.88 15.75
N ILE A 57 26.78 7.92 16.48
CA ILE A 57 26.85 6.50 16.08
C ILE A 57 25.71 5.70 16.75
N THR A 58 24.87 6.38 17.52
CA THR A 58 24.02 5.82 18.57
C THR A 58 22.61 6.36 18.44
N MET A 59 21.66 5.71 19.11
CA MET A 59 20.25 6.06 18.96
C MET A 59 19.94 7.47 19.46
N ILE A 60 19.31 8.27 18.60
CA ILE A 60 18.77 9.57 18.98
C ILE A 60 17.55 9.35 19.88
N THR A 61 17.57 9.93 21.08
CA THR A 61 16.48 9.80 22.05
C THR A 61 15.51 10.98 22.00
N TYR A 62 16.02 12.18 21.74
CA TYR A 62 15.20 13.39 21.72
C TYR A 62 15.73 14.42 20.72
N ILE A 63 14.81 15.15 20.07
CA ILE A 63 15.13 16.25 19.17
C ILE A 63 14.26 17.44 19.54
N LYS A 64 14.88 18.61 19.69
CA LYS A 64 14.18 19.86 19.94
C LYS A 64 14.80 21.02 19.16
N PRO A 65 14.11 21.56 18.15
CA PRO A 65 14.50 22.82 17.55
C PRO A 65 14.26 23.98 18.52
N TRP A 66 15.09 25.00 18.42
CA TRP A 66 15.06 26.21 19.21
C TRP A 66 15.36 27.42 18.34
N THR A 67 14.53 28.43 18.41
CA THR A 67 14.73 29.69 17.69
C THR A 67 15.41 30.69 18.61
N PHE A 68 16.66 31.06 18.29
CA PHE A 68 17.39 32.08 19.04
C PHE A 68 17.11 33.48 18.50
N SER A 69 17.09 33.63 17.18
CA SER A 69 16.82 34.88 16.47
C SER A 69 16.05 34.59 15.17
N SER A 70 15.58 35.64 14.49
CA SER A 70 14.94 35.50 13.17
C SER A 70 15.87 34.90 12.11
N LYS A 71 17.20 34.98 12.36
CA LYS A 71 18.23 34.50 11.45
C LYS A 71 18.96 33.23 11.88
N GLN A 72 18.85 32.88 13.16
CA GLN A 72 19.64 31.82 13.76
C GLN A 72 18.74 30.87 14.52
N GLN A 73 18.84 29.61 14.15
CA GLN A 73 18.09 28.52 14.75
C GLN A 73 19.03 27.39 15.08
N PHE A 74 18.74 26.75 16.19
CA PHE A 74 19.49 25.62 16.67
C PHE A 74 18.58 24.42 16.78
N ILE A 75 19.19 23.24 16.71
CA ILE A 75 18.53 21.99 17.01
C ILE A 75 19.37 21.26 18.06
N ALA A 76 18.72 20.95 19.17
CA ALA A 76 19.28 20.16 20.24
C ALA A 76 18.88 18.70 20.03
N ILE A 77 19.87 17.81 20.02
CA ILE A 77 19.72 16.38 19.78
C ILE A 77 20.34 15.65 20.97
N ALA A 78 19.53 14.87 21.67
CA ALA A 78 20.00 14.02 22.76
C ALA A 78 20.25 12.60 22.26
N ASP A 79 21.36 12.04 22.70
CA ASP A 79 21.78 10.70 22.39
C ASP A 79 21.38 9.68 23.49
N TYR A 80 21.47 8.39 23.19
CA TYR A 80 21.24 7.31 24.15
C TYR A 80 22.23 7.32 25.31
N TYR A 81 23.49 7.72 25.09
CA TYR A 81 24.49 7.82 26.16
C TYR A 81 24.36 9.08 27.02
N GLY A 82 23.35 9.93 26.77
CA GLY A 82 23.13 11.17 27.52
C GLY A 82 23.95 12.37 27.03
N THR A 83 24.65 12.24 25.90
CA THR A 83 25.32 13.37 25.24
C THR A 83 24.29 14.26 24.56
N LEU A 84 24.46 15.57 24.68
CA LEU A 84 23.65 16.57 23.99
C LEU A 84 24.46 17.22 22.86
N HIS A 85 23.97 17.11 21.63
CA HIS A 85 24.53 17.77 20.45
C HIS A 85 23.68 19.00 20.10
N ILE A 86 24.31 20.15 19.93
CA ILE A 86 23.66 21.37 19.48
C ILE A 86 24.21 21.71 18.10
N LEU A 87 23.31 21.78 17.11
CA LEU A 87 23.66 22.09 15.73
C LEU A 87 22.93 23.35 15.29
N GLU A 88 23.58 24.15 14.46
CA GLU A 88 22.93 25.28 13.79
C GLU A 88 22.20 24.80 12.53
N ILE A 89 20.95 25.23 12.38
CA ILE A 89 20.15 24.93 11.18
C ILE A 89 20.56 25.90 10.08
N PRO A 90 20.94 25.42 8.88
CA PRO A 90 21.34 26.29 7.79
C PRO A 90 20.18 27.18 7.31
N TRP A 91 20.53 28.34 6.78
CA TRP A 91 19.58 29.36 6.34
C TRP A 91 18.49 28.85 5.37
N THR A 92 18.84 27.90 4.50
CA THR A 92 17.94 27.28 3.52
C THR A 92 16.79 26.51 4.16
N LEU A 93 17.01 25.91 5.33
CA LEU A 93 16.01 25.16 6.09
C LEU A 93 15.29 26.02 7.13
N SER A 94 15.87 27.17 7.50
CA SER A 94 15.29 28.10 8.46
C SER A 94 14.32 29.10 7.81
N ARG A 95 14.61 29.56 6.59
CA ARG A 95 13.85 30.63 5.93
C ARG A 95 12.65 30.06 5.15
N PRO A 96 11.40 30.44 5.50
CA PRO A 96 10.24 30.07 4.70
C PRO A 96 10.24 30.80 3.35
N SER A 97 9.77 30.09 2.33
CA SER A 97 9.47 30.62 1.00
C SER A 97 8.21 31.48 1.02
N PHE A 98 8.05 32.34 0.01
CA PHE A 98 6.85 33.16 -0.13
C PHE A 98 5.63 32.26 -0.36
N ASN A 99 4.56 32.49 0.41
CA ASN A 99 3.33 31.69 0.40
C ASN A 99 3.47 30.20 0.78
N GLU A 100 4.54 29.81 1.50
CA GLU A 100 4.75 28.41 1.91
C GLU A 100 3.55 27.84 2.69
N VAL A 101 2.97 28.64 3.60
CA VAL A 101 1.80 28.26 4.38
C VAL A 101 0.62 27.88 3.47
N SER A 102 0.34 28.69 2.46
CA SER A 102 -0.74 28.42 1.50
C SER A 102 -0.45 27.17 0.66
N SER A 103 0.81 26.98 0.25
CA SER A 103 1.24 25.81 -0.50
C SER A 103 1.11 24.51 0.30
N VAL A 104 1.48 24.53 1.58
CA VAL A 104 1.34 23.38 2.49
C VAL A 104 -0.13 23.07 2.76
N ASN A 105 -0.97 24.10 2.97
CA ASN A 105 -2.41 23.91 3.14
C ASN A 105 -3.04 23.30 1.88
N TYR A 106 -2.71 23.82 0.71
CA TYR A 106 -3.16 23.27 -0.57
C TYR A 106 -2.69 21.83 -0.79
N TYR A 107 -1.48 21.49 -0.35
CA TYR A 107 -0.98 20.11 -0.37
C TYR A 107 -1.88 19.19 0.48
N PHE A 108 -2.18 19.56 1.73
CA PHE A 108 -3.05 18.76 2.58
C PHE A 108 -4.49 18.63 2.04
N GLU A 109 -5.07 19.71 1.51
CA GLU A 109 -6.39 19.66 0.89
C GLU A 109 -6.46 18.69 -0.29
N ARG A 110 -5.43 18.65 -1.13
CA ARG A 110 -5.34 17.69 -2.22
C ARG A 110 -5.26 16.26 -1.72
N GLU A 111 -4.48 16.01 -0.67
CA GLU A 111 -4.31 14.66 -0.13
C GLU A 111 -5.59 14.16 0.55
N VAL A 112 -6.31 15.03 1.25
CA VAL A 112 -7.64 14.71 1.79
C VAL A 112 -8.60 14.28 0.68
N LYS A 113 -8.68 15.07 -0.41
CA LYS A 113 -9.51 14.73 -1.58
C LYS A 113 -9.08 13.42 -2.24
N HIS A 114 -7.77 13.18 -2.32
CA HIS A 114 -7.21 11.96 -2.88
C HIS A 114 -7.60 10.73 -2.03
N LEU A 115 -7.51 10.82 -0.70
CA LEU A 115 -7.95 9.75 0.20
C LEU A 115 -9.44 9.42 0.05
N ASP A 116 -10.29 10.44 -0.06
CA ASP A 116 -11.73 10.26 -0.27
C ASP A 116 -12.00 9.52 -1.59
N TYR A 117 -11.32 9.92 -2.67
CA TYR A 117 -11.39 9.24 -3.96
C TYR A 117 -10.94 7.77 -3.87
N VAL A 118 -9.79 7.51 -3.23
CA VAL A 118 -9.27 6.15 -3.05
C VAL A 118 -10.25 5.29 -2.26
N GLN A 119 -10.87 5.84 -1.22
CA GLN A 119 -11.87 5.14 -0.42
C GLN A 119 -13.11 4.78 -1.25
N GLN A 120 -13.65 5.73 -2.01
CA GLN A 120 -14.78 5.48 -2.91
C GLN A 120 -14.44 4.39 -3.94
N ARG A 121 -13.24 4.44 -4.52
CA ARG A 121 -12.77 3.42 -5.48
C ARG A 121 -12.58 2.05 -4.85
N LYS A 122 -12.22 1.96 -3.56
CA LYS A 122 -12.17 0.67 -2.83
C LYS A 122 -13.56 0.05 -2.72
N LEU A 123 -14.55 0.83 -2.32
CA LEU A 123 -15.95 0.35 -2.19
C LEU A 123 -16.49 -0.18 -3.51
N ILE A 124 -16.28 0.55 -4.61
CA ILE A 124 -16.71 0.12 -5.95
C ILE A 124 -16.05 -1.21 -6.34
N ARG A 125 -14.73 -1.32 -6.16
CA ARG A 125 -13.98 -2.56 -6.49
C ARG A 125 -14.39 -3.73 -5.62
N GLU A 126 -14.76 -3.51 -4.37
CA GLU A 126 -15.26 -4.56 -3.48
C GLU A 126 -16.63 -5.07 -3.92
N GLU A 127 -17.51 -4.20 -4.40
CA GLU A 127 -18.78 -4.58 -4.99
C GLU A 127 -18.59 -5.39 -6.27
N GLU A 128 -17.78 -4.88 -7.22
CA GLU A 128 -17.44 -5.58 -8.47
C GLU A 128 -16.87 -6.97 -8.19
N LYS A 129 -15.97 -7.11 -7.20
CA LYS A 129 -15.42 -8.41 -6.78
C LYS A 129 -16.50 -9.34 -6.21
N ARG A 130 -17.44 -8.81 -5.43
CA ARG A 130 -18.56 -9.60 -4.88
C ARG A 130 -19.48 -10.10 -6.00
N GLU A 131 -19.82 -9.25 -6.96
CA GLU A 131 -20.63 -9.62 -8.13
C GLU A 131 -19.94 -10.70 -8.98
N ILE A 132 -18.65 -10.50 -9.31
CA ILE A 132 -17.87 -11.48 -10.09
C ILE A 132 -17.78 -12.81 -9.34
N ALA A 133 -17.59 -12.80 -8.02
CA ALA A 133 -17.55 -14.01 -7.21
C ALA A 133 -18.88 -14.77 -7.21
N LEU A 134 -20.02 -14.06 -7.14
CA LEU A 134 -21.35 -14.64 -7.23
C LEU A 134 -21.59 -15.27 -8.61
N GLU A 135 -21.21 -14.60 -9.69
CA GLU A 135 -21.34 -15.13 -11.05
C GLU A 135 -20.45 -16.37 -11.28
N LEU A 136 -19.22 -16.38 -10.75
CA LEU A 136 -18.35 -17.55 -10.78
C LEU A 136 -18.93 -18.71 -9.97
N ALA A 137 -19.53 -18.45 -8.80
CA ALA A 137 -20.18 -19.46 -7.99
C ALA A 137 -21.39 -20.08 -8.72
N LYS A 138 -22.22 -19.26 -9.36
CA LYS A 138 -23.33 -19.74 -10.20
C LYS A 138 -22.84 -20.62 -11.35
N LYS A 139 -21.80 -20.20 -12.08
CA LYS A 139 -21.22 -20.98 -13.18
C LYS A 139 -20.66 -22.33 -12.69
N LYS A 140 -19.96 -22.34 -11.55
CA LYS A 140 -19.47 -23.57 -10.91
C LYS A 140 -20.64 -24.50 -10.53
N ALA A 141 -21.66 -23.99 -9.86
CA ALA A 141 -22.84 -24.78 -9.49
C ALA A 141 -23.56 -25.37 -10.71
N VAL A 142 -23.74 -24.60 -11.79
CA VAL A 142 -24.31 -25.10 -13.05
C VAL A 142 -23.45 -26.21 -13.66
N SER A 143 -22.13 -26.04 -13.68
CA SER A 143 -21.20 -27.05 -14.20
C SER A 143 -21.20 -28.35 -13.39
N GLU A 144 -21.31 -28.26 -12.06
CA GLU A 144 -21.43 -29.41 -11.16
C GLU A 144 -22.76 -30.13 -11.34
N ILE A 145 -23.87 -29.39 -11.50
CA ILE A 145 -25.19 -29.96 -11.78
C ILE A 145 -25.16 -30.67 -13.15
N SER A 146 -24.60 -30.06 -14.20
CA SER A 146 -24.48 -30.71 -15.50
C SER A 146 -23.59 -31.95 -15.46
N GLY A 147 -22.50 -31.90 -14.70
CA GLY A 147 -21.62 -33.05 -14.48
C GLY A 147 -22.34 -34.20 -13.78
N ARG A 148 -23.05 -33.92 -12.68
CA ARG A 148 -23.87 -34.92 -11.97
C ARG A 148 -24.97 -35.51 -12.87
N ARG A 149 -25.61 -34.69 -13.71
CA ARG A 149 -26.66 -35.13 -14.63
C ARG A 149 -26.11 -36.02 -15.74
N ALA A 150 -24.91 -35.73 -16.26
CA ALA A 150 -24.21 -36.58 -17.22
C ALA A 150 -23.81 -37.94 -16.62
N VAL A 151 -23.29 -37.95 -15.38
CA VAL A 151 -22.99 -39.19 -14.64
C VAL A 151 -24.25 -40.02 -14.38
N PHE A 152 -25.34 -39.38 -13.96
CA PHE A 152 -26.63 -40.05 -13.75
C PHE A 152 -27.17 -40.66 -15.05
N CYS A 153 -27.13 -39.92 -16.16
CA CYS A 153 -27.54 -40.41 -17.47
C CYS A 153 -26.71 -41.63 -17.89
N SER A 154 -25.38 -41.57 -17.81
CA SER A 154 -24.48 -42.70 -18.12
C SER A 154 -24.82 -43.96 -17.33
N SER A 155 -25.05 -43.82 -16.01
CA SER A 155 -25.43 -44.94 -15.13
C SER A 155 -26.83 -45.53 -15.40
N GLN A 156 -27.70 -44.78 -16.07
CA GLN A 156 -29.05 -45.20 -16.44
C GLN A 156 -29.03 -45.88 -17.82
N TRP A 157 -28.21 -45.39 -18.76
CA TRP A 157 -27.92 -46.07 -20.02
C TRP A 157 -27.27 -47.44 -19.80
N GLU A 158 -26.32 -47.58 -18.87
CA GLU A 158 -25.72 -48.89 -18.53
C GLU A 158 -26.76 -49.88 -17.97
N ARG A 159 -27.76 -49.39 -17.22
CA ARG A 159 -28.87 -50.23 -16.72
C ARG A 159 -29.88 -50.61 -17.82
N VAL A 160 -30.14 -49.72 -18.77
CA VAL A 160 -31.07 -50.00 -19.90
C VAL A 160 -30.42 -50.87 -20.97
N ALA A 161 -29.13 -50.69 -21.24
CA ALA A 161 -28.36 -51.53 -22.16
C ALA A 161 -28.18 -52.97 -21.66
N GLY A 162 -28.29 -53.20 -20.34
CA GLY A 162 -28.32 -54.55 -19.75
C GLY A 162 -29.64 -55.31 -19.92
N LEU A 163 -30.69 -54.69 -20.49
CA LEU A 163 -32.04 -55.28 -20.65
C LEU A 163 -32.42 -55.59 -22.11
N ILE A 164 -31.53 -55.36 -23.08
CA ILE A 164 -31.78 -55.73 -24.48
C ILE A 164 -30.94 -56.97 -24.81
N PRO A 165 -31.56 -58.13 -25.13
CA PRO A 165 -30.82 -59.30 -25.58
C PRO A 165 -30.25 -59.02 -26.97
N LEU A 166 -28.91 -58.91 -27.06
CA LEU A 166 -28.20 -58.81 -28.34
C LEU A 166 -28.34 -60.13 -29.09
N SER A 167 -29.11 -60.13 -30.18
CA SER A 167 -29.01 -61.16 -31.22
C SER A 167 -27.73 -60.92 -32.04
N PRO A 168 -26.99 -61.98 -32.43
CA PRO A 168 -25.70 -61.80 -33.07
C PRO A 168 -25.83 -61.85 -34.60
N VAL A 169 -25.95 -60.70 -35.27
CA VAL A 169 -25.71 -60.64 -36.73
C VAL A 169 -25.01 -59.33 -37.14
N ARG A 170 -23.78 -59.53 -37.66
CA ARG A 170 -22.97 -58.68 -38.57
C ARG A 170 -22.40 -57.38 -37.98
N SER A 171 -21.11 -57.32 -37.67
CA SER A 171 -19.93 -57.31 -38.56
C SER A 171 -19.87 -56.09 -39.50
N ALA A 172 -18.88 -55.25 -39.19
CA ALA A 172 -18.17 -54.33 -40.07
C ALA A 172 -18.97 -53.18 -40.69
N LEU A 173 -18.83 -52.00 -40.09
CA LEU A 173 -18.36 -50.79 -40.78
C LEU A 173 -17.82 -49.83 -39.71
N GLY A 174 -16.50 -49.80 -39.63
CA GLY A 174 -15.77 -48.84 -38.81
C GLY A 174 -15.75 -47.46 -39.45
N SER A 175 -15.33 -46.51 -38.62
CA SER A 175 -14.97 -45.14 -38.94
C SER A 175 -16.12 -44.20 -39.23
N LEU A 176 -16.47 -43.35 -38.25
CA LEU A 176 -16.35 -41.90 -38.43
C LEU A 176 -16.59 -41.17 -37.10
N LEU A 177 -15.79 -40.11 -36.90
CA LEU A 177 -15.88 -39.08 -35.85
C LEU A 177 -15.16 -39.36 -34.54
N CYS A 178 -13.84 -39.45 -34.63
CA CYS A 178 -12.95 -38.87 -33.63
C CYS A 178 -12.33 -37.60 -34.26
N LEU A 179 -13.04 -36.47 -34.21
CA LEU A 179 -12.49 -35.17 -34.58
C LEU A 179 -13.04 -34.06 -33.69
N ARG A 180 -12.17 -33.60 -32.78
CA ARG A 180 -11.92 -32.21 -32.34
C ARG A 180 -11.65 -32.14 -30.84
N ARG A 181 -10.34 -32.19 -30.53
CA ARG A 181 -9.74 -31.28 -29.54
C ARG A 181 -9.75 -29.87 -30.11
#